data_AF-A0A7X7RZ01-F1
#
_entry.id   AF-A0A7X7RZ01-F1
#
_cell.length_a   1.000
_cell.length_b   1.000
_cell.length_c   1.000
_cell.angle_alpha   90.00
_cell.angle_beta   90.00
_cell.angle_gamma   90.00
#
_symmetry.space_group_name_H-M   'P 1'
#
loop_
_entity.id
_entity.type
_entity.pdbx_description
1 polymer ?
#
loop_
_entity_poly.entity_id
_entity_poly.type
_entity_poly.pdbx_seq_one_letter_code
_entity_poly.pdbx_strand_id
1 'polypeptide(L)'
;MSLRDLFLLITLVICIAGGLFFLTPVFGENARLNDERTELLQQKDALDEKLDSKRTEISKLNSEDPPAIERVLRERFGYCKSGEKIIQLDESTK
;
A
#
# COMPACT_ATOMS: atom_id res chain seq x y z
N MET A 1 25.62 27.68 52.19
CA MET A 1 25.87 26.97 50.93
C MET A 1 27.28 27.33 50.50
N SER A 2 28.19 26.36 50.39
CA SER A 2 29.60 26.67 50.13
C SER A 2 29.78 27.14 48.68
N LEU A 3 30.75 28.02 48.42
CA LEU A 3 31.11 28.45 47.06
C LEU A 3 31.35 27.24 46.13
N ARG A 4 31.93 26.18 46.69
CA ARG A 4 32.13 24.90 45.99
C ARG A 4 30.82 24.22 45.57
N ASP A 5 29.80 24.27 46.41
CA ASP A 5 28.50 23.65 46.12
C ASP A 5 27.76 24.44 45.04
N LEU A 6 27.92 25.77 45.02
CA LEU A 6 27.37 26.64 43.98
C LEU A 6 28.01 26.36 42.60
N PHE A 7 29.34 26.22 42.54
CA PHE A 7 30.05 25.88 41.31
C PHE A 7 29.66 24.48 40.80
N LEU A 8 29.55 23.48 41.68
CA LEU A 8 29.11 22.14 41.29
C LEU A 8 27.69 22.14 40.73
N LEU A 9 26.77 22.89 41.35
CA LEU A 9 25.39 22.98 40.90
C LEU A 9 25.28 23.65 39.52
N ILE A 10 26.02 24.74 39.29
CA ILE A 10 26.06 25.43 37.98
C ILE A 10 26.60 24.48 36.90
N THR A 11 27.68 23.75 37.20
CA THR A 11 28.28 22.82 36.23
C THR A 11 27.33 21.67 35.89
N LEU A 12 26.63 21.13 36.89
CA LEU A 12 25.62 20.09 36.71
C LEU A 12 24.47 20.57 35.80
N VAL A 13 23.96 21.79 36.03
CA VAL A 13 22.88 22.37 35.21
C VAL A 13 23.33 22.57 33.77
N ILE A 14 24.57 23.03 33.54
CA ILE A 14 25.12 23.20 32.18
C ILE A 14 25.28 21.85 31.47
N CYS A 15 25.73 20.81 32.18
CA CYS A 15 25.82 19.46 31.60
C CYS A 15 24.44 18.90 31.20
N ILE A 16 23.42 19.09 32.06
CA ILE A 16 22.05 18.65 31.76
C ILE A 16 21.48 19.44 30.58
N ALA A 17 21.65 20.77 30.57
CA ALA A 17 21.18 21.63 29.49
C ALA A 17 21.86 21.30 28.15
N GLY A 18 23.17 21.04 28.15
CA GLY A 18 23.91 20.62 26.95
C GLY A 18 23.46 19.26 26.43
N GLY A 19 23.20 18.30 27.32
CA GLY A 19 22.65 16.99 26.95
C GLY A 19 21.25 17.09 26.34
N LEU A 20 20.37 17.90 26.95
CA LEU A 20 19.02 18.15 26.42
C LEU A 20 19.07 18.88 25.08
N PHE A 21 19.95 19.88 24.93
CA PHE A 21 20.14 20.61 23.67
C PHE A 21 20.51 19.67 22.52
N PHE A 22 21.37 18.68 22.79
CA PHE A 22 21.76 17.65 21.82
C PHE A 22 20.63 16.65 21.49
N LEU A 23 19.71 16.38 22.43
CA LEU A 23 18.53 15.55 22.17
C LEU A 23 17.39 16.29 21.42
N THR A 24 17.28 17.61 21.56
CA THR A 24 16.22 18.41 20.90
C THR A 24 16.11 18.23 19.38
N PRO A 25 17.20 18.23 18.58
CA PRO A 25 17.07 18.11 17.12
C PRO A 25 16.42 16.79 16.68
N VAL A 26 16.44 15.75 17.52
CA VAL A 26 15.86 14.43 17.21
C VAL A 26 14.32 14.47 17.21
N PHE A 27 13.68 15.44 17.86
CA PHE A 27 12.22 15.51 17.91
C PHE A 27 11.59 16.10 16.63
N GLY A 28 12.31 16.93 15.88
CA GLY A 28 11.80 17.54 14.65
C GLY A 28 11.65 16.55 13.49
N GLU A 29 12.62 15.66 13.30
CA GLU A 29 12.57 14.61 12.27
C GLU A 29 11.54 13.52 12.60
N ASN A 30 11.35 13.20 13.89
CA ASN A 30 10.34 12.23 14.31
C ASN A 30 8.91 12.68 14.00
N ALA A 31 8.60 13.98 14.07
CA ALA A 31 7.28 14.48 13.70
C ALA A 31 7.01 14.29 12.20
N ARG A 32 7.96 14.70 11.34
CA ARG A 32 7.82 14.58 9.89
C ARG A 32 7.72 13.13 9.43
N LEU A 33 8.53 12.23 10.00
CA LEU A 33 8.48 10.81 9.69
C LEU A 33 7.18 10.15 10.14
N ASN A 34 6.60 10.58 11.27
CA ASN A 34 5.31 10.08 11.71
C ASN A 34 4.16 10.56 10.81
N ASP A 35 4.20 11.80 10.34
CA ASP A 35 3.20 12.32 9.40
C ASP A 35 3.26 11.57 8.06
N GLU A 36 4.46 11.41 7.49
CA GLU A 36 4.68 10.68 6.24
C GLU A 36 4.27 9.21 6.37
N ARG A 37 4.58 8.58 7.51
CA ARG A 37 4.13 7.21 7.80
C ARG A 37 2.60 7.12 7.86
N THR A 38 1.95 8.10 8.47
CA THR A 38 0.49 8.12 8.62
C THR A 38 -0.19 8.30 7.26
N GLU A 39 0.34 9.19 6.43
CA GLU A 39 -0.14 9.40 5.07
C GLU A 39 0.01 8.13 4.22
N LEU A 40 1.18 7.49 4.26
CA LEU A 40 1.42 6.25 3.53
C LEU A 40 0.51 5.09 3.99
N LEU A 41 0.21 5.02 5.29
CA LEU A 41 -0.74 4.02 5.80
C LEU A 41 -2.16 4.26 5.29
N GLN A 42 -2.63 5.51 5.30
CA GLN A 42 -3.96 5.85 4.77
C GLN A 42 -4.06 5.54 3.27
N GLN A 43 -3.02 5.84 2.49
CA GLN A 43 -2.99 5.50 1.07
C GLN A 43 -3.03 3.99 0.86
N LYS A 44 -2.27 3.23 1.65
CA LYS A 44 -2.28 1.76 1.59
C LYS A 44 -3.68 1.21 1.88
N ASP A 45 -4.30 1.63 2.98
CA ASP A 45 -5.62 1.13 3.38
C ASP A 45 -6.68 1.41 2.31
N ALA A 46 -6.64 2.62 1.70
CA ALA A 46 -7.52 2.97 0.60
C ALA A 46 -7.27 2.15 -0.68
N LEU A 47 -6.02 1.73 -0.93
CA LEU A 47 -5.69 0.84 -2.04
C LEU A 47 -6.16 -0.59 -1.79
N ASP A 48 -5.98 -1.09 -0.57
CA ASP A 48 -6.40 -2.44 -0.17
C ASP A 48 -7.94 -2.56 -0.26
N GLU A 49 -8.70 -1.56 0.18
CA GLU A 49 -10.16 -1.53 0.02
C GLU A 49 -10.60 -1.54 -1.46
N LYS A 50 -9.89 -0.80 -2.32
CA LYS A 50 -10.13 -0.82 -3.77
C LYS A 50 -9.79 -2.16 -4.40
N LEU A 51 -8.76 -2.84 -3.92
CA LEU A 51 -8.40 -4.18 -4.41
C LEU A 51 -9.42 -5.22 -3.97
N ASP A 52 -9.89 -5.16 -2.73
CA ASP A 52 -10.88 -6.09 -2.21
C ASP A 52 -12.24 -5.92 -2.88
N SER A 53 -12.68 -4.68 -3.12
CA SER A 53 -13.90 -4.41 -3.88
C SER A 53 -13.80 -4.94 -5.32
N LYS A 54 -12.67 -4.72 -6.00
CA LYS A 54 -12.44 -5.26 -7.35
C LYS A 54 -12.33 -6.79 -7.38
N ARG A 55 -11.66 -7.40 -6.40
CA ARG A 55 -11.60 -8.86 -6.26
C ARG A 55 -12.99 -9.43 -6.07
N THR A 56 -13.81 -8.78 -5.25
CA THR A 56 -15.20 -9.17 -5.04
C THR A 56 -16.01 -9.06 -6.32
N GLU A 57 -15.86 -7.97 -7.08
CA GLU A 57 -16.51 -7.77 -8.38
C GLU A 57 -16.10 -8.85 -9.40
N ILE A 58 -14.80 -9.13 -9.52
CA ILE A 58 -14.27 -10.21 -10.38
C ILE A 58 -14.82 -11.57 -9.94
N SER A 59 -14.86 -11.83 -8.62
CA SER A 59 -15.38 -13.08 -8.09
C SER A 59 -16.87 -13.25 -8.40
N LYS A 60 -17.67 -12.17 -8.33
CA LYS A 60 -19.09 -12.19 -8.70
C LYS A 60 -19.25 -12.47 -10.19
N LEU A 61 -18.55 -11.76 -11.06
CA LEU A 61 -18.57 -12.02 -12.51
C LEU A 61 -18.20 -13.47 -12.83
N ASN A 62 -17.14 -13.99 -12.19
CA ASN A 62 -16.70 -15.37 -12.40
C ASN A 62 -17.67 -16.41 -11.82
N SER A 63 -18.47 -16.06 -10.81
CA SER A 63 -19.41 -16.97 -10.16
C SER A 63 -20.77 -17.02 -10.85
N GLU A 64 -21.16 -15.94 -11.52
CA GLU A 64 -22.53 -15.75 -12.00
C GLU A 64 -22.84 -16.64 -13.22
N ASP A 65 -21.88 -16.84 -14.14
CA ASP A 65 -22.00 -17.88 -15.17
C ASP A 65 -20.66 -18.12 -15.95
N PRO A 66 -19.67 -18.79 -15.36
CA PRO A 66 -18.40 -19.06 -16.03
C PRO A 66 -18.53 -19.75 -17.41
N PRO A 67 -19.42 -20.73 -17.64
CA PRO A 67 -19.59 -21.32 -18.97
C PRO A 67 -20.28 -20.37 -19.96
N ALA A 68 -21.12 -19.42 -19.52
CA ALA A 68 -21.64 -18.40 -20.44
C ALA A 68 -20.57 -17.40 -20.88
N ILE A 69 -19.66 -17.01 -19.98
CA ILE A 69 -18.51 -16.16 -20.32
C ILE A 69 -17.60 -16.89 -21.32
N GLU A 70 -17.29 -18.16 -21.07
CA GLU A 70 -16.48 -18.99 -21.97
C GLU A 70 -17.15 -19.16 -23.34
N ARG A 71 -18.47 -19.36 -23.37
CA ARG A 71 -19.25 -19.42 -24.62
C ARG A 71 -19.16 -18.12 -25.41
N VAL A 72 -19.33 -16.95 -24.77
CA VAL A 72 -19.22 -15.65 -25.43
C VAL A 72 -17.79 -15.41 -25.94
N LEU A 73 -16.76 -15.76 -25.15
CA LEU A 73 -15.36 -15.67 -25.57
C LEU A 73 -15.09 -16.55 -26.79
N ARG A 74 -15.64 -17.77 -26.83
CA ARG A 74 -15.45 -18.71 -27.93
C ARG A 74 -16.22 -18.29 -29.19
N GLU A 75 -17.47 -17.86 -29.05
CA GLU A 75 -18.35 -17.48 -30.16
C GLU A 75 -18.01 -16.10 -30.75
N ARG A 76 -17.69 -15.11 -29.91
CA ARG A 76 -17.48 -13.71 -30.36
C ARG A 76 -16.03 -13.36 -30.61
N PHE A 77 -15.11 -13.96 -29.85
CA PHE A 77 -13.69 -13.59 -29.88
C PHE A 77 -12.78 -14.73 -30.38
N GLY A 78 -13.36 -15.87 -30.77
CA GLY A 78 -12.59 -17.02 -31.25
C GLY A 78 -11.61 -17.56 -30.21
N TYR A 79 -11.91 -17.36 -28.92
CA TYR A 79 -11.02 -17.77 -27.83
C TYR A 79 -10.78 -19.28 -27.88
N CYS A 80 -9.51 -19.67 -28.03
CA CYS A 80 -9.08 -21.07 -28.12
C CYS A 80 -8.13 -21.39 -26.98
N LYS A 81 -8.40 -22.47 -26.24
CA LYS A 81 -7.51 -22.93 -25.18
C LYS A 81 -6.26 -23.59 -25.80
N SER A 82 -5.12 -23.50 -25.14
CA SER A 82 -3.86 -24.07 -25.65
C SER A 82 -4.01 -25.58 -25.89
N GLY A 83 -3.88 -26.00 -27.15
CA GLY A 83 -4.05 -27.40 -27.60
C GLY A 83 -5.35 -27.69 -28.36
N GLU A 84 -6.30 -26.76 -28.44
CA GLU A 84 -7.49 -26.88 -29.30
C GLU A 84 -7.27 -26.22 -30.66
N LYS A 85 -7.95 -26.73 -31.70
CA LYS A 85 -7.96 -26.18 -33.06
C LYS A 85 -9.40 -25.84 -33.44
N ILE A 86 -9.75 -24.55 -33.41
CA ILE A 86 -11.05 -24.07 -33.85
C ILE A 86 -11.01 -23.90 -35.37
N ILE A 87 -11.92 -24.58 -36.08
CA ILE A 87 -12.11 -24.43 -37.52
C ILE A 87 -13.37 -23.58 -37.70
N GLN A 88 -13.19 -22.29 -37.98
CA GLN A 88 -14.30 -21.46 -38.46
C GLN A 88 -14.56 -21.85 -39.91
N LEU A 89 -15.69 -22.49 -40.18
CA LEU A 89 -16.17 -22.67 -41.54
C LEU A 89 -16.91 -21.39 -41.93
N ASP A 90 -16.27 -20.55 -42.73
CA ASP A 90 -16.96 -19.46 -43.41
C ASP A 90 -17.97 -20.06 -44.40
N GLU A 91 -19.26 -19.76 -44.22
CA GLU A 91 -20.33 -20.07 -45.19
C GLU A 91 -20.22 -19.23 -46.48
N SER A 92 -19.01 -19.02 -47.00
CA SER A 92 -18.77 -18.40 -48.30
C SER A 92 -18.38 -19.46 -49.33
N THR A 93 -19.25 -20.44 -49.51
CA THR A 93 -19.26 -21.24 -50.74
C THR A 93 -20.70 -21.66 -51.05
N LYS A 94 -21.46 -20.74 -51.62
CA LYS A 94 -22.57 -21.06 -52.52
C LYS A 94 -22.66 -20.03 -53.62
#